data_AF-A0A7U7X6D3-F1
#
_entry.id   AF-A0A7U7X6D3-F1
#
_cell.length_a   1.000
_cell.length_b   1.000
_cell.length_c   1.000
_cell.angle_alpha   90.00
_cell.angle_beta   90.00
_cell.angle_gamma   90.00
#
_symmetry.space_group_name_H-M   'P 1'
#
loop_
_entity.id
_entity.type
_entity.pdbx_description
1 polymer ?
#
loop_
_entity_poly.entity_id
_entity_poly.type
_entity_poly.pdbx_seq_one_letter_code
_entity_poly.pdbx_strand_id
1 'polypeptide(L)'
;MKSIYLFLLASLIGIEISIGVFLAPTIFYPAKFIGEGVLTHFQSGLLMTNIFVQFGYVLLGVSVLSILVEIFSFKNKNLTFKINFSKFMLSLIILALSLLFVFYFTAYVLEAQSLGEEATKTQEFIKIHGASEVVMKIIMLSQVILFFLNFKTKK
;
A
#
# COMPACT_ATOMS: atom_id res chain seq x y z
N MET A 1 6.73 12.11 19.44
CA MET A 1 5.86 11.99 18.24
C MET A 1 6.64 11.72 16.94
N LYS A 2 7.71 12.46 16.61
CA LYS A 2 8.44 12.29 15.33
C LYS A 2 9.07 10.89 15.13
N SER A 3 9.66 10.29 16.17
CA SER A 3 10.21 8.92 16.08
C SER A 3 9.13 7.86 15.90
N ILE A 4 7.96 8.03 16.55
CA ILE A 4 6.81 7.14 16.39
C ILE A 4 6.29 7.21 14.96
N TYR A 5 6.20 8.42 14.38
CA TYR A 5 5.80 8.62 13.00
C TYR A 5 6.77 7.96 12.00
N LEU A 6 8.08 8.14 12.18
CA LEU A 6 9.09 7.49 11.35
C LEU A 6 9.04 5.96 11.48
N PHE A 7 8.81 5.45 12.69
CA PHE A 7 8.62 4.03 12.93
C PHE A 7 7.39 3.51 12.17
N LEU A 8 6.25 4.20 12.25
CA LEU A 8 5.03 3.82 11.54
C LEU A 8 5.23 3.80 10.02
N LEU A 9 5.89 4.81 9.44
CA LEU A 9 6.23 4.82 8.01
C LEU A 9 7.14 3.64 7.63
N ALA A 10 8.19 3.39 8.40
CA ALA A 10 9.10 2.28 8.15
C ALA A 10 8.41 0.91 8.27
N SER A 11 7.53 0.75 9.27
CA SER A 11 6.72 -0.46 9.43
C SER A 11 5.79 -0.67 8.25
N LEU A 12 5.14 0.38 7.74
CA LEU A 12 4.25 0.28 6.59
C LEU A 12 4.99 -0.17 5.33
N ILE A 13 6.14 0.43 5.03
CA ILE A 13 7.02 0.02 3.93
C ILE A 13 7.46 -1.44 4.11
N GLY A 14 7.81 -1.85 5.33
CA GLY A 14 8.19 -3.22 5.64
C GLY A 14 7.06 -4.23 5.40
N ILE A 15 5.81 -3.87 5.73
CA ILE A 15 4.63 -4.69 5.46
C ILE A 15 4.42 -4.83 3.95
N GLU A 16 4.50 -3.74 3.18
CA GLU A 16 4.33 -3.75 1.72
C GLU A 16 5.37 -4.65 1.04
N ILE A 17 6.65 -4.52 1.43
CA ILE A 17 7.72 -5.40 0.95
C ILE A 17 7.42 -6.85 1.34
N SER A 18 6.95 -7.10 2.57
CA SER A 18 6.70 -8.47 3.04
C SER A 18 5.56 -9.14 2.27
N ILE A 19 4.48 -8.40 2.01
CA ILE A 19 3.35 -8.88 1.22
C ILE A 19 3.80 -9.18 -0.21
N GLY A 20 4.54 -8.26 -0.85
CA GLY A 20 4.94 -8.40 -2.25
C GLY A 20 6.04 -9.44 -2.48
N VAL A 21 7.09 -9.45 -1.66
CA VAL A 21 8.29 -10.26 -1.88
C VAL A 21 8.18 -11.64 -1.24
N PHE A 22 7.60 -11.74 -0.04
CA PHE A 22 7.55 -13.01 0.69
C PHE A 22 6.19 -13.68 0.55
N LEU A 23 5.10 -12.95 0.81
CA LEU A 23 3.77 -13.55 0.93
C LEU A 23 3.18 -13.96 -0.42
N ALA A 24 3.30 -13.10 -1.44
CA ALA A 24 2.78 -13.37 -2.77
C ALA A 24 3.31 -14.70 -3.37
N PRO A 25 4.64 -14.97 -3.44
CA PRO A 25 5.11 -16.25 -3.98
C PRO A 25 4.71 -17.45 -3.11
N THR A 26 4.60 -17.29 -1.79
CA THR A 26 4.12 -18.37 -0.92
C THR A 26 2.66 -18.72 -1.19
N ILE A 27 1.81 -17.72 -1.43
CA ILE A 27 0.38 -17.91 -1.67
C ILE A 27 0.10 -18.42 -3.09
N PHE A 28 0.81 -17.91 -4.11
CA PHE A 28 0.56 -18.27 -5.51
C PHE A 28 1.33 -19.52 -5.98
N TYR A 29 2.33 -19.99 -5.22
CA TYR A 29 3.05 -21.25 -5.51
C TYR A 29 2.99 -22.27 -4.35
N PRO A 30 1.79 -22.63 -3.86
CA PRO A 30 1.64 -23.51 -2.70
C PRO A 30 2.12 -24.93 -2.98
N ALA A 31 2.11 -25.37 -4.24
CA ALA A 31 2.61 -26.68 -4.66
C ALA A 31 4.06 -26.97 -4.23
N LYS A 32 4.89 -25.92 -4.07
CA LYS A 32 6.28 -26.04 -3.59
C LYS A 32 6.39 -26.43 -2.11
N PHE A 33 5.33 -26.23 -1.32
CA PHE A 33 5.37 -26.36 0.14
C PHE A 33 4.43 -27.44 0.67
N ILE A 34 3.22 -27.54 0.08
CA ILE A 34 2.13 -28.38 0.61
C ILE A 34 1.60 -29.40 -0.40
N GLY A 35 2.21 -29.50 -1.58
CA GLY A 35 1.84 -30.45 -2.63
C GLY A 35 0.84 -29.89 -3.67
N GLU A 36 0.67 -30.63 -4.77
CA GLU A 36 -0.19 -30.23 -5.89
C GLU A 36 -1.69 -30.34 -5.55
N GLY A 37 -2.52 -29.54 -6.23
CA GLY A 37 -3.98 -29.62 -6.12
C GLY A 37 -4.60 -29.02 -4.84
N VAL A 38 -3.79 -28.46 -3.92
CA VAL A 38 -4.31 -27.91 -2.66
C VAL A 38 -5.02 -26.57 -2.85
N LEU A 39 -4.45 -25.67 -3.66
CA LEU A 39 -5.04 -24.38 -3.98
C LEU A 39 -4.93 -24.10 -5.48
N THR A 40 -6.05 -23.69 -6.08
CA THR A 40 -6.05 -23.14 -7.43
C THR A 40 -5.53 -21.69 -7.41
N HIS A 41 -5.08 -21.19 -8.56
CA HIS A 41 -4.62 -19.80 -8.67
C HIS A 41 -5.73 -18.79 -8.27
N PHE A 42 -6.99 -19.11 -8.54
CA PHE A 42 -8.13 -18.32 -8.11
C PHE A 42 -8.28 -18.31 -6.58
N GLN A 43 -8.19 -19.48 -5.92
CA GLN A 43 -8.25 -19.59 -4.46
C GLN A 43 -7.08 -18.84 -3.79
N SER A 44 -5.87 -18.93 -4.34
CA SER A 44 -4.73 -18.11 -3.92
C SER A 44 -5.02 -16.62 -4.06
N GLY A 45 -5.66 -16.21 -5.16
CA GLY A 45 -6.12 -14.84 -5.37
C GLY A 45 -7.10 -14.35 -4.30
N LEU A 46 -8.06 -15.18 -3.86
CA LEU A 46 -9.00 -14.84 -2.79
C LEU A 46 -8.27 -14.57 -1.47
N LEU A 47 -7.30 -15.42 -1.12
CA LEU A 47 -6.48 -15.25 0.08
C LEU A 47 -5.67 -13.95 0.01
N MET A 48 -5.02 -13.68 -1.13
CA MET A 48 -4.23 -12.47 -1.33
C MET A 48 -5.07 -11.20 -1.23
N THR A 49 -6.27 -11.18 -1.83
CA THR A 49 -7.18 -10.03 -1.73
C THR A 49 -7.57 -9.75 -0.29
N ASN A 50 -7.88 -10.78 0.52
CA ASN A 50 -8.24 -10.58 1.93
C ASN A 50 -7.09 -9.94 2.74
N ILE A 51 -5.85 -10.36 2.47
CA ILE A 51 -4.66 -9.70 3.06
C ILE A 51 -4.58 -8.23 2.64
N PHE A 52 -4.81 -7.92 1.36
CA PHE A 52 -4.81 -6.54 0.87
C PHE A 52 -5.95 -5.68 1.42
N VAL A 53 -7.12 -6.25 1.71
CA VAL A 53 -8.22 -5.54 2.39
C VAL A 53 -7.78 -5.14 3.79
N GLN A 54 -7.24 -6.07 4.58
CA GLN A 54 -6.76 -5.80 5.93
C GLN A 54 -5.61 -4.79 5.94
N PHE A 55 -4.65 -4.97 5.03
CA PHE A 55 -3.55 -4.03 4.83
C PHE A 55 -4.05 -2.65 4.41
N GLY A 56 -5.08 -2.58 3.55
CA GLY A 56 -5.68 -1.34 3.08
C GLY A 56 -6.17 -0.44 4.21
N TYR A 57 -6.76 -1.01 5.28
CA TYR A 57 -7.14 -0.24 6.46
C TYR A 57 -5.94 0.31 7.23
N VAL A 58 -4.86 -0.47 7.36
CA VAL A 58 -3.62 -0.01 7.99
C VAL A 58 -2.98 1.11 7.17
N LEU A 59 -2.91 0.93 5.85
CA LEU A 59 -2.41 1.91 4.90
C LEU A 59 -3.18 3.23 5.00
N LEU A 60 -4.51 3.19 5.02
CA LEU A 60 -5.34 4.39 5.18
C LEU A 60 -5.10 5.07 6.53
N GLY A 61 -5.08 4.31 7.62
CA GLY A 61 -4.85 4.84 8.97
C GLY A 61 -3.52 5.57 9.09
N VAL A 62 -2.44 4.98 8.59
CA VAL A 62 -1.11 5.60 8.60
C VAL A 62 -1.04 6.79 7.63
N SER A 63 -1.72 6.73 6.48
CA SER A 63 -1.76 7.84 5.51
C SER A 63 -2.47 9.06 6.07
N VAL A 64 -3.59 8.89 6.76
CA VAL A 64 -4.31 9.97 7.44
C VAL A 64 -3.44 10.57 8.55
N LEU A 65 -2.80 9.73 9.37
CA LEU A 65 -1.88 10.18 10.41
C LEU A 65 -0.70 10.97 9.81
N SER A 66 -0.18 10.53 8.66
CA SER A 66 0.92 11.21 7.95
C SER A 66 0.52 12.65 7.57
N ILE A 67 -0.67 12.84 6.98
CA ILE A 67 -1.16 14.19 6.68
C ILE A 67 -1.26 15.06 7.94
N LEU A 68 -1.84 14.53 9.03
CA LEU A 68 -1.98 15.29 10.27
C LEU A 68 -0.62 15.74 10.80
N VAL A 69 0.38 14.84 10.82
CA VAL A 69 1.74 15.16 11.25
C VAL A 69 2.40 16.20 10.35
N GLU A 70 2.22 16.13 9.03
CA GLU A 70 2.79 17.11 8.11
C GLU A 70 2.11 18.48 8.22
N ILE A 71 0.80 18.55 8.47
CA ILE A 71 0.09 19.81 8.76
C ILE A 71 0.68 20.49 10.01
N PHE A 72 0.88 19.75 11.09
CA PHE A 72 1.46 20.31 12.31
C PHE A 72 2.94 20.70 12.13
N SER A 73 3.66 20.06 11.21
CA SER A 73 5.06 20.35 10.93
C SER A 73 5.28 21.74 10.32
N PHE A 74 4.27 22.36 9.69
CA PHE A 74 4.35 23.75 9.22
C PHE A 74 4.54 24.78 10.34
N LYS A 75 4.10 24.47 11.57
CA LYS A 75 4.30 25.35 12.73
C LYS A 75 5.76 25.38 13.21
N ASN A 76 6.58 24.45 12.75
CA ASN A 76 7.95 24.28 13.20
C ASN A 76 8.89 25.17 12.37
N LYS A 77 9.44 26.24 13.00
CA LYS A 77 10.26 27.27 12.33
C LYS A 77 11.64 26.78 11.85
N ASN A 78 12.05 25.58 12.23
CA ASN A 78 13.35 25.02 11.90
C ASN A 78 13.46 24.52 10.44
N LEU A 79 12.37 24.51 9.68
CA LEU A 79 12.33 24.02 8.29
C LEU A 79 11.91 25.11 7.31
N THR A 80 12.55 25.12 6.14
CA THR A 80 12.14 25.98 5.04
C THR A 80 10.73 25.59 4.59
N PHE A 81 9.88 26.58 4.33
CA PHE A 81 8.52 26.40 3.84
C PHE A 81 8.43 25.41 2.66
N LYS A 82 9.39 25.47 1.73
CA LYS A 82 9.50 24.55 0.58
C LYS A 82 9.51 23.07 1.01
N ILE A 83 10.30 22.70 2.02
CA ILE A 83 10.42 21.31 2.48
C ILE A 83 9.13 20.86 3.17
N ASN A 84 8.54 21.71 4.01
CA ASN A 84 7.26 21.39 4.64
C ASN A 84 6.14 21.22 3.61
N PHE A 85 6.10 22.09 2.60
CA PHE A 85 5.16 21.99 1.48
C PHE A 85 5.36 20.69 0.68
N SER A 86 6.59 20.33 0.33
CA SER A 86 6.86 19.06 -0.37
C SER A 86 6.45 17.83 0.44
N LYS A 87 6.73 17.79 1.75
CA LYS A 87 6.31 16.67 2.61
C LYS A 87 4.79 16.56 2.69
N PHE A 88 4.11 17.69 2.84
CA PHE A 88 2.64 17.74 2.86
C PHE A 88 2.04 17.27 1.54
N MET A 89 2.50 17.78 0.39
CA MET A 89 2.06 17.32 -0.92
C MET A 89 2.29 15.81 -1.11
N LEU A 90 3.45 15.30 -0.67
CA LEU A 90 3.75 13.88 -0.75
C LEU A 90 2.81 13.03 0.13
N SER A 91 2.52 13.48 1.36
CA SER A 91 1.53 12.82 2.22
C SER A 91 0.12 12.85 1.64
N LEU A 92 -0.24 13.91 0.91
CA LEU A 92 -1.52 14.04 0.21
C LEU A 92 -1.63 13.07 -0.96
N ILE A 93 -0.56 12.93 -1.76
CA ILE A 93 -0.49 11.96 -2.85
C ILE A 93 -0.62 10.53 -2.30
N ILE A 94 0.10 10.20 -1.22
CA ILE A 94 0.01 8.89 -0.56
C ILE A 94 -1.42 8.60 -0.12
N LEU A 95 -2.10 9.55 0.54
CA LEU A 95 -3.49 9.37 0.95
C LEU A 95 -4.42 9.18 -0.25
N ALA A 96 -4.31 10.02 -1.28
CA ALA A 96 -5.15 9.94 -2.46
C ALA A 96 -5.01 8.58 -3.18
N LEU A 97 -3.77 8.11 -3.36
CA LEU A 97 -3.50 6.81 -3.95
C LEU A 97 -3.95 5.66 -3.05
N SER A 98 -3.84 5.80 -1.73
CA SER A 98 -4.34 4.80 -0.77
C SER A 98 -5.86 4.69 -0.80
N LEU A 99 -6.57 5.83 -0.88
CA LEU A 99 -8.02 5.87 -1.07
C LEU A 99 -8.42 5.19 -2.38
N LEU A 100 -7.69 5.49 -3.47
CA LEU A 100 -7.91 4.84 -4.77
C LEU A 100 -7.65 3.32 -4.68
N PHE A 101 -6.59 2.88 -4.00
CA PHE A 101 -6.29 1.47 -3.80
C PHE A 101 -7.40 0.72 -3.07
N VAL A 102 -7.88 1.28 -1.96
CA VAL A 102 -8.89 0.61 -1.13
C VAL A 102 -10.28 0.69 -1.74
N PHE A 103 -10.73 1.88 -2.13
CA PHE A 103 -12.13 2.09 -2.50
C PHE A 103 -12.43 1.84 -3.99
N TYR A 104 -11.42 1.83 -4.85
CA TYR A 104 -11.60 1.54 -6.28
C TYR A 104 -11.00 0.18 -6.65
N PHE A 105 -9.69 0.02 -6.51
CA PHE A 105 -9.03 -1.19 -7.01
C PHE A 105 -9.42 -2.45 -6.22
N THR A 106 -9.37 -2.38 -4.88
CA THR A 106 -9.69 -3.53 -4.04
C THR A 106 -11.18 -3.87 -4.11
N ALA A 107 -12.06 -2.85 -4.15
CA ALA A 107 -13.49 -3.05 -4.35
C ALA A 107 -13.79 -3.76 -5.68
N TYR A 108 -13.18 -3.32 -6.78
CA TYR A 108 -13.34 -3.95 -8.09
C TYR A 108 -12.85 -5.41 -8.10
N VAL A 109 -11.69 -5.68 -7.48
CA VAL A 109 -11.15 -7.05 -7.41
C VAL A 109 -12.07 -7.97 -6.61
N LEU A 110 -12.63 -7.48 -5.49
CA LEU A 110 -13.59 -8.23 -4.68
C LEU A 110 -14.87 -8.55 -5.46
N GLU A 111 -15.40 -7.57 -6.19
CA GLU A 111 -16.59 -7.76 -7.03
C GLU A 111 -16.34 -8.80 -8.11
N ALA A 112 -15.25 -8.66 -8.89
CA ALA A 112 -14.89 -9.63 -9.91
C ALA A 112 -14.67 -11.05 -9.34
N GLN A 113 -14.04 -11.16 -8.17
CA GLN A 113 -13.86 -12.44 -7.48
C GLN A 113 -15.20 -13.05 -7.02
N SER A 114 -16.17 -12.21 -6.61
CA SER A 114 -17.50 -12.68 -6.20
C SER A 114 -18.32 -13.26 -7.37
N LEU A 115 -18.02 -12.83 -8.60
CA LEU A 115 -18.63 -13.34 -9.84
C LEU A 115 -18.01 -14.66 -10.32
N GLY A 116 -16.95 -15.12 -9.67
CA GLY A 116 -16.28 -16.38 -9.96
C GLY A 116 -15.02 -16.24 -10.82
N GLU A 117 -14.38 -17.38 -11.08
CA GLU A 117 -13.04 -17.42 -11.68
C GLU A 117 -12.98 -16.79 -13.08
N GLU A 118 -13.99 -16.99 -13.92
CA GLU A 118 -14.02 -16.48 -15.29
C GLU A 118 -14.01 -14.95 -15.36
N ALA A 119 -14.64 -14.27 -14.39
CA ALA A 119 -14.62 -12.80 -14.32
C ALA A 119 -13.20 -12.25 -14.07
N THR A 120 -12.34 -13.02 -13.40
CA THR A 120 -10.94 -12.66 -13.12
C THR A 120 -9.98 -12.94 -14.29
N LYS A 121 -10.47 -13.54 -15.38
CA LYS A 121 -9.67 -13.81 -16.60
C LYS A 121 -9.92 -12.79 -17.71
N THR A 122 -10.85 -11.85 -17.50
CA THR A 122 -11.19 -10.82 -18.49
C THR A 122 -10.02 -9.86 -18.72
N GLN A 123 -9.90 -9.33 -19.94
CA GLN A 123 -8.86 -8.33 -20.25
C GLN A 123 -9.01 -7.07 -19.39
N GLU A 124 -10.24 -6.72 -19.02
CA GLU A 124 -10.53 -5.59 -18.15
C GLU A 124 -10.00 -5.83 -16.73
N PHE A 125 -10.26 -7.01 -16.16
CA PHE A 125 -9.70 -7.38 -14.87
C PHE A 125 -8.18 -7.35 -14.87
N ILE A 126 -7.52 -7.94 -15.88
CA ILE A 126 -6.05 -7.95 -15.97
C ILE A 126 -5.49 -6.52 -15.99
N LYS A 127 -6.13 -5.60 -16.72
CA LYS A 127 -5.72 -4.19 -16.77
C LYS A 127 -5.90 -3.48 -15.42
N ILE A 128 -7.07 -3.62 -14.79
CA ILE A 128 -7.37 -2.95 -13.51
C ILE A 128 -6.51 -3.52 -12.38
N HIS A 129 -6.35 -4.85 -12.33
CA HIS A 129 -5.48 -5.51 -11.37
C HIS A 129 -4.01 -5.07 -11.55
N GLY A 130 -3.49 -5.08 -12.77
CA GLY A 130 -2.12 -4.60 -13.04
C GLY A 130 -1.93 -3.12 -12.69
N ALA A 131 -2.91 -2.27 -12.94
CA ALA A 131 -2.87 -0.86 -12.52
C ALA A 131 -2.82 -0.72 -10.98
N SER A 132 -3.53 -1.58 -10.24
CA SER A 132 -3.51 -1.58 -8.79
C SER A 132 -2.12 -1.90 -8.22
N GLU A 133 -1.37 -2.82 -8.85
CA GLU A 133 0.00 -3.14 -8.45
C GLU A 133 0.96 -1.96 -8.67
N VAL A 134 0.79 -1.24 -9.78
CA VAL A 134 1.59 -0.04 -10.08
C VAL A 134 1.31 1.04 -9.05
N VAL A 135 0.04 1.25 -8.69
CA VAL A 135 -0.36 2.21 -7.66
C VAL A 135 0.26 1.84 -6.31
N MET A 136 0.25 0.57 -5.92
CA MET A 136 0.91 0.11 -4.69
C MET A 136 2.41 0.40 -4.69
N LYS A 137 3.11 0.17 -5.81
CA LYS A 137 4.54 0.49 -5.95
C LYS A 137 4.82 1.99 -5.83
N ILE A 138 3.96 2.84 -6.41
CA ILE A 138 4.07 4.30 -6.32
C ILE A 138 3.85 4.77 -4.87
N ILE A 139 2.86 4.20 -4.18
CA ILE A 139 2.60 4.46 -2.76
C ILE A 139 3.86 4.13 -1.93
N MET A 140 4.40 2.92 -2.07
CA MET A 140 5.61 2.47 -1.37
C MET A 140 6.78 3.42 -1.59
N LEU A 141 7.07 3.75 -2.86
CA LEU A 141 8.17 4.65 -3.20
C LEU A 141 7.96 6.05 -2.60
N SER A 142 6.74 6.55 -2.63
CA SER A 142 6.38 7.85 -2.04
C SER A 142 6.56 7.83 -0.52
N GLN A 143 6.19 6.75 0.16
CA GLN A 143 6.42 6.58 1.60
C GLN A 143 7.91 6.55 1.93
N VAL A 144 8.74 5.85 1.14
CA VAL A 144 10.20 5.81 1.30
C VAL A 144 10.78 7.23 1.18
N ILE A 145 10.38 7.98 0.17
CA ILE A 145 10.82 9.38 -0.01
C ILE A 145 10.39 10.23 1.20
N LEU A 146 9.13 10.10 1.64
CA LEU A 146 8.60 10.84 2.79
C LEU A 146 9.34 10.52 4.09
N PHE A 147 9.70 9.25 4.29
CA PHE A 147 10.51 8.79 5.41
C PHE A 147 11.88 9.50 5.42
N PHE A 148 12.61 9.46 4.31
CA PHE A 148 13.95 10.06 4.26
C PHE A 148 13.93 11.60 4.36
N LEU A 149 12.88 12.27 3.84
CA LEU A 149 12.70 13.71 4.04
C LEU A 149 12.49 14.08 5.52
N ASN A 150 11.74 13.25 6.25
CA ASN A 150 11.52 13.43 7.68
C ASN A 150 12.72 13.02 8.55
N PHE A 151 13.54 12.08 8.06
CA PHE A 151 14.78 11.65 8.72
C PHE A 151 15.89 12.70 8.59
N LYS A 152 16.15 13.21 7.37
CA LYS A 152 17.24 14.17 7.09
C LYS A 152 17.06 15.54 7.72
N THR A 153 15.85 15.89 8.13
CA THR A 153 15.55 17.17 8.80
C THR A 153 16.00 17.22 10.27
N LYS A 154 17.00 16.42 10.62
CA LYS A 154 17.67 16.37 11.93
C LYS A 154 18.99 17.15 11.81
N LYS A 155 18.94 18.46 12.04
CA LYS A 155 20.07 19.27 12.49
C LYS A 155 19.64 19.99 13.76
#